data_AF-A0A950A8E6-F1
#
_entry.id   AF-A0A950A8E6-F1
#
_cell.length_a   1.000
_cell.length_b   1.000
_cell.length_c   1.000
_cell.angle_alpha   90.00
_cell.angle_beta   90.00
_cell.angle_gamma   90.00
#
_symmetry.space_group_name_H-M   'P 1'
#
loop_
_entity.id
_entity.type
_entity.pdbx_description
1 polymer ?
#
loop_
_entity_poly.entity_id
_entity_poly.type
_entity_poly.pdbx_seq_one_letter_code
_entity_poly.pdbx_strand_id
1 'polypeptide(L)'
;TCVHADSNAADDTQLTGVDSDYDTRHNPFVYFHSLLDLGGCQSNDVGIAHLTKDLRAAKRTPTYAYIAPGLCDEPSATSCAGTEPTGLTAENAFLRRWVPQILASQAYKQDGVLMIVFADANSGAGGGAGRPVKTGALILSPLAHKGKTVSGSYGPYSVLRTIEDLLGYHELVHALNARSFANAALPGA
;
A
#
# COMPACT_ATOMS: atom_id res chain seq x y z
N THR A 1 -11.79 -10.06 3.55
CA THR A 1 -13.18 -10.11 3.07
C THR A 1 -13.26 -9.12 1.93
N CYS A 2 -13.84 -9.52 0.79
CA CYS A 2 -14.08 -8.63 -0.34
C CYS A 2 -15.25 -7.70 -0.03
N VAL A 3 -14.95 -6.55 0.59
CA VAL A 3 -15.95 -5.58 1.03
C VAL A 3 -15.98 -4.44 0.04
N HIS A 4 -17.12 -4.20 -0.60
CA HIS A 4 -17.26 -3.16 -1.61
C HIS A 4 -18.72 -2.71 -1.75
N ALA A 5 -18.91 -1.50 -2.27
CA ALA A 5 -20.23 -1.03 -2.65
C ALA A 5 -20.75 -1.81 -3.88
N ASP A 6 -22.07 -1.83 -4.07
CA ASP A 6 -22.66 -2.36 -5.31
C ASP A 6 -22.15 -1.56 -6.52
N SER A 7 -22.08 -2.21 -7.68
CA SER A 7 -21.62 -1.54 -8.90
C SER A 7 -22.47 -0.31 -9.22
N ASN A 8 -21.81 0.83 -9.44
CA ASN A 8 -22.40 2.17 -9.63
C ASN A 8 -23.07 2.79 -8.39
N ALA A 9 -22.98 2.17 -7.21
CA ALA A 9 -23.36 2.83 -5.97
C ALA A 9 -22.31 3.88 -5.57
N ALA A 10 -22.73 4.85 -4.76
CA ALA A 10 -21.81 5.80 -4.16
C ALA A 10 -20.94 5.08 -3.12
N ASP A 11 -19.65 5.41 -3.12
CA ASP A 11 -18.63 4.78 -2.28
C ASP A 11 -18.45 5.48 -0.92
N ASP A 12 -19.28 6.48 -0.62
CA ASP A 12 -19.29 7.24 0.63
C ASP A 12 -20.25 6.66 1.70
N THR A 13 -20.95 5.56 1.38
CA THR A 13 -21.85 4.91 2.34
C THR A 13 -21.10 3.88 3.17
N GLN A 14 -21.13 4.02 4.50
CA GLN A 14 -20.59 2.99 5.38
C GLN A 14 -21.37 1.68 5.20
N LEU A 15 -20.67 0.66 4.71
CA LEU A 15 -21.26 -0.64 4.43
C LEU A 15 -21.67 -1.31 5.75
N THR A 16 -22.92 -1.75 5.86
CA THR A 16 -23.45 -2.32 7.11
C THR A 16 -22.83 -3.70 7.39
N GLY A 17 -22.41 -3.95 8.64
CA GLY A 17 -21.87 -5.25 9.06
C GLY A 17 -20.39 -5.49 8.72
N VAL A 18 -19.68 -4.46 8.28
CA VAL A 18 -18.24 -4.49 8.02
C VAL A 18 -17.46 -4.04 9.25
N ASP A 19 -16.16 -4.34 9.27
CA ASP A 19 -15.25 -3.78 10.28
C ASP A 19 -15.33 -2.25 10.23
N SER A 20 -15.60 -1.61 11.36
CA SER A 20 -15.73 -0.15 11.45
C SER A 20 -14.45 0.59 11.04
N ASP A 21 -13.32 -0.12 11.01
CA ASP A 21 -12.01 0.42 10.62
C ASP A 21 -11.69 0.27 9.12
N TYR A 22 -12.54 -0.44 8.36
CA TYR A 22 -12.31 -0.63 6.91
C TYR A 22 -12.84 0.54 6.08
N ASP A 23 -12.06 0.94 5.08
CA ASP A 23 -12.40 1.96 4.09
C ASP A 23 -12.11 1.48 2.67
N THR A 24 -13.16 1.45 1.83
CA THR A 24 -13.06 1.07 0.42
C THR A 24 -12.13 2.00 -0.36
N ARG A 25 -12.03 3.27 0.03
CA ARG A 25 -11.16 4.28 -0.62
C ARG A 25 -9.67 3.93 -0.53
N HIS A 26 -9.31 3.10 0.44
CA HIS A 26 -7.94 2.59 0.60
C HIS A 26 -7.67 1.31 -0.20
N ASN A 27 -8.69 0.67 -0.78
CA ASN A 27 -8.56 -0.58 -1.51
C ASN A 27 -8.86 -0.37 -3.01
N PRO A 28 -7.85 -0.09 -3.86
CA PRO A 28 -8.11 0.18 -5.26
C PRO A 28 -8.63 -1.03 -6.05
N PHE A 29 -8.47 -2.26 -5.53
CA PHE A 29 -8.82 -3.48 -6.24
C PHE A 29 -10.32 -3.72 -6.33
N VAL A 30 -11.09 -3.21 -5.36
CA VAL A 30 -12.55 -3.43 -5.31
C VAL A 30 -13.32 -2.62 -6.36
N TYR A 31 -12.66 -1.73 -7.12
CA TYR A 31 -13.28 -0.98 -8.21
C TYR A 31 -13.15 -1.67 -9.58
N PHE A 32 -12.51 -2.84 -9.67
CA PHE A 32 -12.31 -3.55 -10.92
C PHE A 32 -13.23 -4.78 -11.02
N HIS A 33 -14.20 -4.73 -11.94
CA HIS A 33 -15.10 -5.85 -12.25
C HIS A 33 -14.36 -7.16 -12.53
N SER A 34 -13.22 -7.11 -13.21
CA SER A 34 -12.41 -8.29 -13.48
C SER A 34 -11.94 -9.01 -12.20
N LEU A 35 -11.75 -8.30 -11.10
CA LEU A 35 -11.40 -8.89 -9.80
C LEU A 35 -12.63 -9.33 -9.00
N LEU A 36 -13.72 -8.58 -9.09
CA LEU A 36 -14.98 -8.89 -8.40
C LEU A 36 -15.69 -10.10 -9.00
N ASP A 37 -15.87 -10.08 -10.32
CA ASP A 37 -16.73 -11.01 -11.06
C ASP A 37 -16.05 -12.38 -11.28
N LEU A 38 -14.71 -12.41 -11.27
CA LEU A 38 -13.93 -13.65 -11.46
C LEU A 38 -13.50 -14.32 -10.16
N GLY A 39 -13.93 -13.82 -8.99
CA GLY A 39 -13.62 -14.46 -7.69
C GLY A 39 -12.27 -14.04 -7.07
N GLY A 40 -11.52 -13.17 -7.75
CA GLY A 40 -10.18 -12.76 -7.35
C GLY A 40 -10.18 -11.97 -6.03
N CYS A 41 -11.15 -11.07 -5.88
CA CYS A 41 -11.30 -10.27 -4.67
C CYS A 41 -11.66 -11.14 -3.45
N GLN A 42 -12.60 -12.07 -3.59
CA GLN A 42 -13.04 -12.95 -2.50
C GLN A 42 -11.91 -13.84 -1.97
N SER A 43 -10.95 -14.18 -2.84
CA SER A 43 -9.81 -15.03 -2.50
C SER A 43 -8.62 -14.25 -1.93
N ASN A 44 -8.41 -13.01 -2.39
CA ASN A 44 -7.16 -12.26 -2.12
C ASN A 44 -7.36 -11.00 -1.27
N ASP A 45 -8.57 -10.44 -1.20
CA ASP A 45 -8.87 -9.31 -0.33
C ASP A 45 -9.16 -9.81 1.10
N VAL A 46 -8.20 -9.58 2.00
CA VAL A 46 -8.19 -10.16 3.34
C VAL A 46 -7.82 -9.10 4.38
N GLY A 47 -8.28 -9.30 5.63
CA GLY A 47 -7.89 -8.42 6.72
C GLY A 47 -6.41 -8.57 7.07
N ILE A 48 -5.77 -7.47 7.50
CA ILE A 48 -4.32 -7.41 7.73
C ILE A 48 -3.77 -8.47 8.71
N ALA A 49 -4.60 -8.99 9.62
CA ALA A 49 -4.22 -10.11 10.49
C ALA A 49 -3.80 -11.39 9.73
N HIS A 50 -4.21 -11.55 8.46
CA HIS A 50 -3.76 -12.63 7.59
C HIS A 50 -2.26 -12.56 7.28
N LEU A 51 -1.69 -11.35 7.21
CA LEU A 51 -0.28 -11.14 6.89
C LEU A 51 0.64 -11.89 7.87
N THR A 52 0.28 -11.98 9.15
CA THR A 52 1.05 -12.76 10.14
C THR A 52 1.12 -14.25 9.79
N LYS A 53 0.16 -14.82 9.07
CA LYS A 53 0.21 -16.21 8.58
C LYS A 53 1.09 -16.34 7.34
N ASP A 54 0.97 -15.37 6.42
CA ASP A 54 1.70 -15.35 5.16
C ASP A 54 3.20 -15.21 5.39
N LEU A 55 3.61 -14.33 6.31
CA LEU A 55 5.01 -14.08 6.66
C LEU A 55 5.73 -15.27 7.35
N ARG A 56 5.02 -16.34 7.73
CA ARG A 56 5.61 -17.49 8.46
C ARG A 56 6.54 -18.34 7.60
N ALA A 57 6.38 -18.33 6.29
CA ALA A 57 7.19 -19.13 5.38
C ALA A 57 7.23 -18.48 4.00
N ALA A 58 8.39 -18.47 3.34
CA ALA A 58 8.54 -17.82 2.04
C ALA A 58 7.51 -18.30 1.00
N LYS A 59 7.21 -19.60 0.97
CA LYS A 59 6.20 -20.19 0.06
C LYS A 59 4.74 -19.79 0.33
N ARG A 60 4.46 -19.12 1.46
CA ARG A 60 3.13 -18.61 1.81
C ARG A 60 3.03 -17.11 1.61
N THR A 61 4.15 -16.40 1.62
CA THR A 61 4.17 -14.97 1.30
C THR A 61 3.77 -14.79 -0.16
N PRO A 62 2.77 -13.94 -0.46
CA PRO A 62 2.41 -13.64 -1.83
C PRO A 62 3.55 -12.89 -2.54
N THR A 63 3.66 -13.08 -3.85
CA THR A 63 4.63 -12.34 -4.70
C THR A 63 4.41 -10.83 -4.63
N TYR A 64 3.16 -10.40 -4.45
CA TYR A 64 2.77 -9.01 -4.26
C TYR A 64 1.71 -8.90 -3.18
N ALA A 65 1.91 -7.99 -2.22
CA ALA A 65 0.93 -7.63 -1.22
C ALA A 65 0.78 -6.11 -1.18
N TYR A 66 -0.46 -5.63 -1.30
CA TYR A 66 -0.83 -4.26 -1.04
C TYR A 66 -1.38 -4.18 0.39
N ILE A 67 -0.80 -3.32 1.22
CA ILE A 67 -1.19 -3.16 2.62
C ILE A 67 -1.63 -1.72 2.80
N ALA A 68 -2.89 -1.53 3.18
CA ALA A 68 -3.43 -0.25 3.59
C ALA A 68 -3.73 -0.25 5.11
N PRO A 69 -3.51 0.88 5.81
CA PRO A 69 -4.00 1.04 7.17
C PRO A 69 -5.54 1.14 7.18
N GLY A 70 -6.13 0.78 8.31
CA GLY A 70 -7.53 1.11 8.59
C GLY A 70 -7.72 2.60 8.88
N LEU A 71 -8.97 3.02 9.01
CA LEU A 71 -9.39 4.41 9.27
C LEU A 71 -8.73 5.01 10.49
N CYS A 72 -8.48 4.22 11.53
CA CYS A 72 -7.88 4.69 12.77
C CYS A 72 -6.35 4.70 12.76
N ASP A 73 -5.75 3.97 11.84
CA ASP A 73 -4.30 3.86 11.68
C ASP A 73 -3.74 4.85 10.66
N GLU A 74 -4.58 5.73 10.09
CA GLU A 74 -4.20 6.66 9.02
C GLU A 74 -3.97 8.11 9.50
N PRO A 75 -3.15 8.91 8.79
CA PRO A 75 -2.68 10.20 9.31
C PRO A 75 -3.75 11.30 9.34
N SER A 76 -4.89 11.14 8.65
CA SER A 76 -6.04 12.05 8.72
C SER A 76 -7.04 11.72 9.82
N ALA A 77 -6.89 10.59 10.52
CA ALA A 77 -7.80 10.23 11.61
C ALA A 77 -7.85 11.34 12.67
N THR A 78 -9.03 11.88 12.93
CA THR A 78 -9.25 12.90 13.97
C THR A 78 -10.01 12.35 15.18
N SER A 79 -10.70 11.23 15.01
CA SER A 79 -11.40 10.51 16.08
C SER A 79 -11.42 9.02 15.80
N CYS A 80 -11.33 8.24 16.87
CA CYS A 80 -11.38 6.79 16.87
C CYS A 80 -12.14 6.30 18.10
N ALA A 81 -12.56 5.04 18.10
CA ALA A 81 -13.24 4.48 19.26
C ALA A 81 -12.34 4.52 20.50
N GLY A 82 -12.86 5.02 21.62
CA GLY A 82 -12.14 5.04 22.90
C GLY A 82 -11.04 6.10 22.98
N THR A 83 -9.87 5.69 23.48
CA THR A 83 -8.71 6.57 23.72
C THR A 83 -7.52 6.23 22.81
N GLU A 84 -7.79 5.57 21.68
CA GLU A 84 -6.74 5.20 20.73
C GLU A 84 -6.05 6.47 20.18
N PRO A 85 -4.74 6.39 19.88
CA PRO A 85 -4.06 7.48 19.20
C PRO A 85 -4.69 7.72 17.83
N THR A 86 -4.56 8.95 17.34
CA THR A 86 -4.99 9.31 15.98
C THR A 86 -3.88 10.03 15.22
N GLY A 87 -4.10 10.28 13.93
CA GLY A 87 -3.17 10.96 13.04
C GLY A 87 -1.81 10.26 12.94
N LEU A 88 -0.74 11.06 12.78
CA LEU A 88 0.63 10.53 12.61
C LEU A 88 1.10 9.62 13.76
N THR A 89 0.54 9.77 14.96
CA THR A 89 0.89 8.90 16.08
C THR A 89 0.34 7.49 15.89
N ALA A 90 -0.89 7.38 15.37
CA ALA A 90 -1.51 6.11 15.01
C ALA A 90 -0.80 5.45 13.82
N GLU A 91 -0.52 6.21 12.76
CA GLU A 91 0.22 5.71 11.59
C GLU A 91 1.61 5.19 11.98
N ASN A 92 2.33 5.91 12.85
CA ASN A 92 3.61 5.42 13.36
C ASN A 92 3.45 4.14 14.22
N ALA A 93 2.36 3.99 14.98
CA ALA A 93 2.08 2.75 15.73
C ALA A 93 1.80 1.58 14.78
N PHE A 94 1.02 1.79 13.72
CA PHE A 94 0.77 0.82 12.66
C PHE A 94 2.07 0.35 11.99
N LEU A 95 2.92 1.28 11.56
CA LEU A 95 4.21 0.96 10.95
C LEU A 95 5.13 0.22 11.91
N ARG A 96 5.20 0.63 13.19
CA ARG A 96 6.00 -0.04 14.23
C ARG A 96 5.53 -1.47 14.49
N ARG A 97 4.25 -1.77 14.30
CA ARG A 97 3.71 -3.12 14.43
C ARG A 97 4.09 -4.00 13.24
N TRP A 98 3.93 -3.50 12.02
CA TRP A 98 4.00 -4.35 10.82
C TRP A 98 5.37 -4.40 10.17
N VAL A 99 6.09 -3.27 10.10
CA VAL A 99 7.40 -3.19 9.43
C VAL A 99 8.37 -4.22 10.04
N PRO A 100 8.57 -4.32 11.37
CA PRO A 100 9.50 -5.31 11.92
C PRO A 100 9.14 -6.76 11.59
N GLN A 101 7.84 -7.10 11.53
CA GLN A 101 7.39 -8.44 11.17
C GLN A 101 7.73 -8.77 9.71
N ILE A 102 7.49 -7.83 8.80
CA ILE A 102 7.84 -7.97 7.37
C ILE A 102 9.35 -8.15 7.23
N LEU A 103 10.15 -7.26 7.82
CA LEU A 103 11.61 -7.30 7.76
C LEU A 103 12.20 -8.58 8.38
N ALA A 104 11.52 -9.18 9.36
CA ALA A 104 11.94 -10.42 9.99
C ALA A 104 11.58 -11.69 9.19
N SER A 105 10.67 -11.59 8.21
CA SER A 105 10.15 -12.72 7.44
C SER A 105 11.22 -13.37 6.54
N GLN A 106 11.02 -14.65 6.21
CA GLN A 106 11.93 -15.39 5.32
C GLN A 106 11.94 -14.81 3.91
N ALA A 107 10.76 -14.54 3.34
CA ALA A 107 10.63 -13.94 2.00
C ALA A 107 11.37 -12.59 1.92
N TYR A 108 11.17 -11.72 2.90
CA TYR A 108 11.88 -10.43 2.90
C TYR A 108 13.40 -10.60 2.93
N LYS A 109 13.91 -11.48 3.79
CA LYS A 109 15.36 -11.71 3.95
C LYS A 109 16.00 -12.34 2.72
N GLN A 110 15.24 -13.06 1.90
CA GLN A 110 15.75 -13.70 0.69
C GLN A 110 16.01 -12.65 -0.39
N ASP A 111 14.98 -11.91 -0.79
CA ASP A 111 15.00 -10.99 -1.92
C ASP A 111 13.85 -9.96 -1.88
N GLY A 112 13.16 -9.82 -0.74
CA GLY A 112 11.95 -8.99 -0.68
C GLY A 112 12.21 -7.48 -0.70
N VAL A 113 11.18 -6.77 -1.15
CA VAL A 113 11.13 -5.31 -1.21
C VAL A 113 9.89 -4.84 -0.46
N LEU A 114 10.09 -3.95 0.50
CA LEU A 114 9.01 -3.21 1.18
C LEU A 114 9.07 -1.75 0.71
N MET A 115 8.01 -1.30 0.04
CA MET A 115 7.84 0.09 -0.37
C MET A 115 6.82 0.76 0.55
N ILE A 116 7.24 1.77 1.30
CA ILE A 116 6.36 2.64 2.09
C ILE A 116 6.15 3.92 1.31
N VAL A 117 4.94 4.12 0.81
CA VAL A 117 4.53 5.22 -0.06
C VAL A 117 3.35 5.96 0.56
N PHE A 118 3.26 7.26 0.35
CA PHE A 118 2.24 8.12 0.96
C PHE A 118 1.29 8.62 -0.14
N ALA A 119 -0.01 8.36 0.04
CA ALA A 119 -1.04 8.63 -0.95
C ALA A 119 -1.56 10.08 -0.92
N ASP A 120 -1.59 10.68 0.27
CA ASP A 120 -1.98 12.07 0.46
C ASP A 120 -1.02 12.74 1.44
N ALA A 121 -0.90 14.05 1.34
CA ALA A 121 -0.35 14.87 2.39
C ALA A 121 -1.39 15.93 2.69
N ASN A 122 -1.99 15.83 3.89
CA ASN A 122 -2.86 16.85 4.45
C ASN A 122 -2.28 18.22 4.09
N SER A 123 -2.97 18.93 3.19
CA SER A 123 -2.52 20.20 2.64
C SER A 123 -2.71 21.28 3.70
N GLY A 124 -1.92 21.22 4.77
CA GLY A 124 -1.79 22.27 5.79
C GLY A 124 -1.18 23.58 5.23
N ALA A 125 -0.89 23.65 3.93
CA ALA A 125 -0.50 24.87 3.24
C ALA A 125 -0.85 24.79 1.74
N GLY A 126 -2.05 25.24 1.35
CA GLY A 126 -2.30 25.80 0.00
C GLY A 126 -2.22 24.87 -1.21
N GLY A 127 -2.23 23.54 -1.04
CA GLY A 127 -2.36 22.59 -2.13
C GLY A 127 -3.83 22.44 -2.54
N GLY A 128 -4.31 23.26 -3.49
CA GLY A 128 -5.63 23.03 -4.09
C GLY A 128 -5.72 21.63 -4.74
N ALA A 129 -6.93 21.09 -4.84
CA ALA A 129 -7.22 19.85 -5.57
C ALA A 129 -6.51 19.86 -6.93
N GLY A 130 -5.72 18.82 -7.21
CA GLY A 130 -5.01 18.66 -8.49
C GLY A 130 -3.55 19.17 -8.54
N ARG A 131 -2.96 19.64 -7.43
CA ARG A 131 -1.53 19.96 -7.37
C ARG A 131 -0.72 18.80 -6.79
N PRO A 132 0.38 18.35 -7.44
CA PRO A 132 1.24 17.33 -6.87
C PRO A 132 1.80 17.77 -5.52
N VAL A 133 1.53 17.01 -4.47
CA VAL A 133 2.17 17.21 -3.17
C VAL A 133 3.51 16.48 -3.17
N LYS A 134 4.57 17.17 -2.75
CA LYS A 134 5.89 16.57 -2.64
C LYS A 134 5.94 15.73 -1.37
N THR A 135 5.71 14.45 -1.52
CA THR A 135 5.97 13.44 -0.48
C THR A 135 7.32 12.76 -0.72
N GLY A 136 7.77 12.00 0.28
CA GLY A 136 8.87 11.05 0.11
C GLY A 136 8.35 9.62 -0.06
N ALA A 137 9.25 8.67 -0.19
CA ALA A 137 8.97 7.24 -0.06
C ALA A 137 10.16 6.56 0.61
N LEU A 138 9.93 5.46 1.30
CA LEU A 138 10.99 4.62 1.85
C LEU A 138 10.97 3.26 1.17
N ILE A 139 12.10 2.89 0.58
CA ILE A 139 12.30 1.59 -0.04
C ILE A 139 13.26 0.80 0.84
N LEU A 140 12.79 -0.33 1.38
CA LEU A 140 13.54 -1.23 2.24
C LEU A 140 13.71 -2.56 1.50
N SER A 141 14.95 -2.98 1.29
CA SER A 141 15.26 -4.29 0.72
C SER A 141 16.69 -4.70 1.06
N PRO A 142 16.99 -5.99 1.22
CA PRO A 142 18.37 -6.49 1.23
C PRO A 142 19.15 -6.16 -0.06
N LEU A 143 18.43 -5.91 -1.16
CA LEU A 143 18.98 -5.60 -2.49
C LEU A 143 19.22 -4.10 -2.70
N ALA A 144 18.80 -3.26 -1.75
CA ALA A 144 18.94 -1.81 -1.84
C ALA A 144 20.33 -1.34 -1.41
N HIS A 145 20.77 -0.21 -1.96
CA HIS A 145 21.92 0.51 -1.40
C HIS A 145 21.56 1.14 -0.05
N LYS A 146 22.20 0.68 1.02
CA LYS A 146 21.98 1.21 2.38
C LYS A 146 22.20 2.72 2.45
N GLY A 147 21.20 3.44 2.94
CA GLY A 147 21.29 4.89 3.20
C GLY A 147 21.32 5.77 1.96
N LYS A 148 21.02 5.24 0.77
CA LYS A 148 20.98 6.03 -0.47
C LYS A 148 19.66 6.78 -0.59
N THR A 149 19.76 8.06 -0.93
CA THR A 149 18.61 8.87 -1.38
C THR A 149 18.57 8.89 -2.90
N VAL A 150 17.43 8.53 -3.48
CA VAL A 150 17.20 8.63 -4.93
C VAL A 150 16.43 9.91 -5.21
N SER A 151 17.08 10.88 -5.85
CA SER A 151 16.46 12.15 -6.25
C SER A 151 15.82 12.04 -7.64
N GLY A 152 14.65 12.65 -7.81
CA GLY A 152 13.94 12.69 -9.08
C GLY A 152 12.46 13.05 -8.90
N SER A 153 11.76 13.22 -10.01
CA SER A 153 10.29 13.29 -10.00
C SER A 153 9.75 11.88 -10.19
N TYR A 154 9.12 11.36 -9.13
CA TYR A 154 8.43 10.07 -9.11
C TYR A 154 7.01 10.30 -8.60
N GLY A 155 6.05 9.59 -9.18
CA GLY A 155 4.64 9.64 -8.77
C GLY A 155 4.04 8.24 -8.62
N PRO A 156 2.72 8.13 -8.43
CA PRO A 156 2.05 6.83 -8.28
C PRO A 156 2.36 5.86 -9.43
N TYR A 157 2.40 6.35 -10.67
CA TYR A 157 2.76 5.51 -11.82
C TYR A 157 4.23 5.06 -11.83
N SER A 158 5.15 5.78 -11.17
CA SER A 158 6.53 5.31 -10.98
C SER A 158 6.61 4.13 -10.02
N VAL A 159 5.73 4.07 -9.02
CA VAL A 159 5.61 2.92 -8.11
C VAL A 159 5.11 1.71 -8.88
N LEU A 160 4.01 1.87 -9.62
CA LEU A 160 3.45 0.81 -10.46
C LEU A 160 4.48 0.30 -11.48
N ARG A 161 5.11 1.22 -12.23
CA ARG A 161 6.17 0.88 -13.18
C ARG A 161 7.30 0.08 -12.54
N THR A 162 7.73 0.46 -11.34
CA THR A 162 8.80 -0.25 -10.63
C THR A 162 8.37 -1.65 -10.21
N ILE A 163 7.12 -1.83 -9.76
CA ILE A 163 6.56 -3.16 -9.43
C ILE A 163 6.52 -4.03 -10.69
N GLU A 164 6.06 -3.49 -11.82
CA GLU A 164 5.99 -4.21 -13.11
C GLU A 164 7.39 -4.65 -13.57
N ASP A 165 8.39 -3.76 -13.52
CA ASP A 165 9.77 -4.10 -13.86
C ASP A 165 10.33 -5.22 -12.96
N LEU A 166 10.11 -5.15 -11.64
CA LEU A 166 10.60 -6.15 -10.68
C LEU A 166 9.94 -7.52 -10.83
N LEU A 167 8.67 -7.55 -11.22
CA LEU A 167 7.90 -8.78 -11.38
C LEU A 167 7.89 -9.32 -12.82
N GLY A 168 8.51 -8.59 -13.77
CA GLY A 168 8.56 -8.97 -15.18
C GLY A 168 7.20 -8.87 -15.88
N TYR A 169 6.34 -7.95 -15.44
CA TYR A 169 5.05 -7.69 -16.08
C TYR A 169 5.13 -6.59 -17.14
N HIS A 170 4.23 -6.67 -18.12
CA HIS A 170 4.04 -5.59 -19.08
C HIS A 170 3.36 -4.38 -18.43
N GLU A 171 3.76 -3.20 -18.88
CA GLU A 171 3.37 -1.96 -18.24
C GLU A 171 1.93 -1.56 -18.57
N LEU A 172 1.17 -1.20 -17.53
CA LEU A 172 -0.19 -0.74 -17.68
C LEU A 172 -0.25 0.75 -18.02
N VAL A 173 -0.86 1.08 -19.16
CA VAL A 173 -1.32 2.43 -19.55
C VAL A 173 -0.32 3.55 -19.23
N HIS A 174 -0.49 4.25 -18.11
CA HIS A 174 0.33 5.39 -17.72
C HIS A 174 1.69 5.01 -17.13
N ALA A 175 1.84 3.79 -16.62
CA ALA A 175 3.12 3.27 -16.14
C ALA A 175 4.14 3.12 -17.28
N LEU A 176 3.68 2.90 -18.52
CA LEU A 176 4.53 2.83 -19.71
C LEU A 176 5.42 4.08 -19.89
N ASN A 177 4.87 5.26 -19.55
CA ASN A 177 5.57 6.54 -19.66
C ASN A 177 6.16 7.01 -18.32
N ALA A 178 6.01 6.23 -17.25
CA ALA A 178 6.52 6.58 -15.95
C ALA A 178 7.98 6.16 -15.80
N ARG A 179 8.72 6.90 -14.97
CA ARG A 179 10.10 6.56 -14.64
C ARG A 179 10.11 5.52 -13.54
N SER A 180 10.68 4.35 -13.83
CA SER A 180 11.05 3.34 -12.82
C SER A 180 12.18 3.82 -11.92
N PHE A 181 12.15 3.40 -10.66
CA PHE A 181 13.27 3.56 -9.74
C PHE A 181 13.96 2.24 -9.39
N ALA A 182 13.61 1.10 -10.01
CA ALA A 182 14.20 -0.22 -9.77
C ALA A 182 15.74 -0.16 -9.80
N ASN A 183 16.34 0.21 -10.93
CA ASN A 183 17.80 0.27 -11.07
C ASN A 183 18.47 1.28 -10.11
N ALA A 184 17.77 2.36 -9.75
CA ALA A 184 18.33 3.41 -8.91
C ALA A 184 18.33 3.04 -7.42
N ALA A 185 17.26 2.38 -6.96
CA ALA A 185 17.02 2.03 -5.56
C ALA A 185 17.42 0.58 -5.22
N LEU A 186 17.28 -0.34 -6.18
CA LEU A 186 17.37 -1.79 -6.05
C LEU A 186 18.28 -2.39 -7.15
N PRO A 187 19.56 -2.00 -7.23
CA PRO A 187 20.48 -2.43 -8.29
C PRO A 187 20.77 -3.94 -8.29
N GLY A 188 20.43 -4.65 -7.21
CA GLY A 188 20.62 -6.10 -7.06
C GLY A 188 19.35 -6.91 -7.26
N ALA A 189 18.25 -6.26 -7.67
CA ALA A 189 16.98 -6.91 -7.98
C ALA A 189 16.89 -7.27 -9.47
#